data_AF-A0A3L7UEM1-F1
#
_entry.id   AF-A0A3L7UEM1-F1
#
_cell.length_a   1.000
_cell.length_b   1.000
_cell.length_c   1.000
_cell.angle_alpha   90.00
_cell.angle_beta   90.00
_cell.angle_gamma   90.00
#
_symmetry.space_group_name_H-M   'P 1'
#
loop_
_entity.id
_entity.type
_entity.pdbx_description
1 polymer ?
#
loop_
_entity_poly.entity_id
_entity_poly.type
_entity_poly.pdbx_seq_one_letter_code
_entity_poly.pdbx_strand_id
1 'polypeptide(L)'
;MADRKLRRADEMHALRIEGKRLRYAMELFAGAFAPRIRARCYDSLEQLQEMLGSFTDHSAAADRFSRWAEDRGALQLRDILLEMHREELAMANESQMLFVRWWRPSRRRTLRKRFDLAIEEPSFSRLA
;
A
#
# COMPACT_ATOMS: atom_id res chain seq x y z
N MET A 1 3.95 20.20 -0.30
CA MET A 1 5.24 19.48 -0.46
C MET A 1 5.14 17.96 -0.29
N ALA A 2 4.34 17.41 0.65
CA ALA A 2 4.19 15.96 0.83
C ALA A 2 3.56 15.19 -0.35
N ASP A 3 2.73 15.86 -1.18
CA ASP A 3 2.07 15.24 -2.36
C ASP A 3 2.96 15.06 -3.59
N ARG A 4 4.19 15.63 -3.59
CA ARG A 4 5.15 15.51 -4.70
C ARG A 4 6.15 14.37 -4.49
N LYS A 5 6.42 14.04 -3.21
CA LYS A 5 6.83 12.70 -2.76
C LYS A 5 5.65 11.74 -3.03
N LEU A 6 5.54 10.46 -2.68
CA LEU A 6 4.40 9.58 -3.09
C LEU A 6 4.19 9.38 -4.62
N ARG A 7 4.93 10.08 -5.49
CA ARG A 7 5.00 9.81 -6.94
C ARG A 7 6.23 8.98 -7.31
N ARG A 8 7.09 8.66 -6.34
CA ARG A 8 8.26 7.79 -6.55
C ARG A 8 7.89 6.38 -6.09
N ALA A 9 8.33 5.39 -6.86
CA ALA A 9 8.05 3.98 -6.57
C ALA A 9 8.50 3.58 -5.16
N ASP A 10 9.72 3.96 -4.79
CA ASP A 10 10.32 3.65 -3.48
C ASP A 10 9.50 4.21 -2.31
N GLU A 11 8.93 5.40 -2.46
CA GLU A 11 8.15 6.04 -1.40
C GLU A 11 6.76 5.38 -1.25
N MET A 12 6.14 5.00 -2.36
CA MET A 12 4.88 4.24 -2.32
C MET A 12 5.10 2.85 -1.73
N HIS A 13 6.21 2.20 -2.09
CA HIS A 13 6.60 0.91 -1.52
C HIS A 13 6.89 1.02 -0.02
N ALA A 14 7.63 2.04 0.41
CA ALA A 14 7.89 2.32 1.82
C ALA A 14 6.58 2.56 2.59
N LEU A 15 5.64 3.33 2.02
CA LEU A 15 4.33 3.54 2.62
C LEU A 15 3.53 2.23 2.74
N ARG A 16 3.63 1.32 1.74
CA ARG A 16 3.01 -0.01 1.81
C ARG A 16 3.56 -0.82 2.96
N ILE A 17 4.88 -0.82 3.15
CA ILE A 17 5.56 -1.50 4.26
C ILE A 17 5.06 -0.95 5.60
N GLU A 18 5.05 0.38 5.77
CA GLU A 18 4.59 0.99 7.02
C GLU A 18 3.11 0.71 7.30
N GLY A 19 2.27 0.71 6.29
CA GLY A 19 0.86 0.33 6.46
C GLY A 19 0.68 -1.16 6.85
N LYS A 20 1.53 -2.07 6.35
CA LYS A 20 1.53 -3.48 6.78
C LYS A 20 1.98 -3.61 8.23
N ARG A 21 3.05 -2.92 8.61
CA ARG A 21 3.54 -2.87 10.00
C ARG A 21 2.45 -2.38 10.96
N LEU A 22 1.73 -1.33 10.58
CA LEU A 22 0.62 -0.81 11.37
C LEU A 22 -0.53 -1.83 11.50
N ARG A 23 -0.90 -2.50 10.41
CA ARG A 23 -1.89 -3.59 10.45
C ARG A 23 -1.46 -4.72 11.40
N TYR A 24 -0.21 -5.18 11.29
CA TYR A 24 0.31 -6.24 12.15
C TYR A 24 0.37 -5.81 13.63
N ALA A 25 0.75 -4.57 13.91
CA ALA A 25 0.72 -4.04 15.26
C ALA A 25 -0.71 -4.03 15.83
N MET A 26 -1.71 -3.61 15.03
CA MET A 26 -3.11 -3.66 15.44
C MET A 26 -3.62 -5.08 15.66
N GLU A 27 -3.20 -6.04 14.84
CA GLU A 27 -3.55 -7.46 14.99
C GLU A 27 -2.95 -8.03 16.28
N LEU A 28 -1.70 -7.68 16.60
CA LEU A 28 -1.03 -8.07 17.84
C LEU A 28 -1.74 -7.49 19.07
N PHE A 29 -2.12 -6.22 19.01
CA PHE A 29 -2.81 -5.53 20.11
C PHE A 29 -4.33 -5.55 19.95
N ALA A 30 -4.90 -6.52 19.23
CA ALA A 30 -6.32 -6.50 18.87
C ALA A 30 -7.26 -6.40 20.09
N GLY A 31 -6.87 -6.96 21.24
CA GLY A 31 -7.63 -6.89 22.49
C GLY A 31 -7.64 -5.51 23.17
N ALA A 32 -6.72 -4.61 22.82
CA ALA A 32 -6.67 -3.25 23.35
C ALA A 32 -7.70 -2.32 22.70
N PHE A 33 -8.22 -2.67 21.52
CA PHE A 33 -9.14 -1.84 20.75
C PHE A 33 -10.59 -2.29 20.91
N ALA A 34 -11.50 -1.32 21.10
CA ALA A 34 -12.94 -1.61 21.04
C ALA A 34 -13.29 -2.23 19.66
N PRO A 35 -14.09 -3.32 19.59
CA PRO A 35 -14.31 -4.06 18.35
C PRO A 35 -14.76 -3.20 17.16
N ARG A 36 -15.65 -2.23 17.42
CA ARG A 36 -16.17 -1.31 16.40
C ARG A 36 -15.11 -0.35 15.86
N ILE A 37 -14.21 0.13 16.72
CA ILE A 37 -13.15 1.06 16.31
C ILE A 37 -12.07 0.30 15.54
N ARG A 38 -11.72 -0.91 16.02
CA ARG A 38 -10.80 -1.82 15.34
C ARG A 38 -11.25 -2.13 13.92
N ALA A 39 -12.51 -2.52 13.73
CA ALA A 39 -13.08 -2.82 12.41
C ALA A 39 -12.93 -1.63 11.46
N ARG A 40 -13.32 -0.42 11.89
CA ARG A 40 -13.19 0.80 11.08
C ARG A 40 -11.75 1.13 10.69
N CYS A 41 -10.79 0.87 11.58
CA CYS A 41 -9.38 1.07 11.29
C CYS A 41 -8.87 0.04 10.27
N TYR A 42 -9.28 -1.23 10.40
CA TYR A 42 -8.97 -2.27 9.42
C TYR A 42 -9.54 -1.96 8.05
N ASP A 43 -10.81 -1.57 7.93
CA ASP A 43 -11.40 -1.19 6.64
C ASP A 43 -10.60 -0.05 5.96
N SER A 44 -10.08 0.87 6.78
CA SER A 44 -9.31 2.01 6.28
C SER A 44 -7.91 1.60 5.82
N LEU A 45 -7.26 0.68 6.56
CA LEU A 45 -5.96 0.13 6.22
C LEU A 45 -6.04 -0.78 5.01
N GLU A 46 -7.10 -1.58 4.89
CA GLU A 46 -7.35 -2.46 3.76
C GLU A 46 -7.47 -1.65 2.47
N GLN A 47 -8.33 -0.63 2.44
CA GLN A 47 -8.45 0.27 1.28
C GLN A 47 -7.11 0.94 0.92
N LEU A 48 -6.32 1.36 1.93
CA LEU A 48 -5.00 1.92 1.68
C LEU A 48 -4.04 0.87 1.07
N GLN A 49 -4.08 -0.36 1.58
CA GLN A 49 -3.22 -1.46 1.14
C GLN A 49 -3.60 -1.99 -0.25
N GLU A 50 -4.88 -2.01 -0.61
CA GLU A 50 -5.35 -2.35 -1.95
C GLU A 50 -4.79 -1.35 -2.98
N MET A 51 -4.98 -0.05 -2.72
CA MET A 51 -4.51 1.00 -3.63
C MET A 51 -2.98 1.01 -3.78
N LEU A 52 -2.24 0.79 -2.69
CA LEU A 52 -0.77 0.68 -2.74
C LEU A 52 -0.29 -0.64 -3.34
N GLY A 53 -1.11 -1.70 -3.23
CA GLY A 53 -0.82 -3.04 -3.72
C GLY A 53 -0.76 -3.07 -5.24
N SER A 54 -1.80 -2.56 -5.91
CA SER A 54 -1.86 -2.48 -7.37
C SER A 54 -0.58 -1.88 -7.96
N PHE A 55 -0.15 -0.71 -7.45
CA PHE A 55 1.09 -0.08 -7.88
C PHE A 55 2.33 -0.94 -7.61
N THR A 56 2.45 -1.47 -6.40
CA THR A 56 3.66 -2.21 -5.98
C THR A 56 3.82 -3.51 -6.76
N ASP A 57 2.71 -4.19 -7.03
CA ASP A 57 2.71 -5.49 -7.69
C ASP A 57 3.08 -5.33 -9.17
N HIS A 58 2.49 -4.35 -9.88
CA HIS A 58 2.86 -4.00 -11.25
C HIS A 58 4.32 -3.50 -11.36
N SER A 59 4.74 -2.61 -10.45
CA SER A 59 6.12 -2.11 -10.44
C SER A 59 7.14 -3.23 -10.21
N ALA A 60 6.82 -4.20 -9.36
CA ALA A 60 7.70 -5.34 -9.11
C ALA A 60 7.67 -6.36 -10.28
N ALA A 61 6.54 -6.53 -10.96
CA ALA A 61 6.45 -7.35 -12.17
C ALA A 61 7.29 -6.74 -13.31
N ALA A 62 7.17 -5.43 -13.56
CA ALA A 62 7.97 -4.71 -14.55
C ALA A 62 9.49 -4.89 -14.29
N ASP A 63 9.95 -4.71 -13.06
CA ASP A 63 11.37 -4.90 -12.70
C ASP A 63 11.83 -6.36 -12.92
N ARG A 64 11.00 -7.36 -12.59
CA ARG A 64 11.33 -8.77 -12.88
C ARG A 64 11.45 -9.04 -14.37
N PHE A 65 10.51 -8.57 -15.18
CA PHE A 65 10.56 -8.78 -16.63
C PHE A 65 11.77 -8.10 -17.27
N SER A 66 12.15 -6.91 -16.81
CA SER A 66 13.38 -6.23 -17.25
C SER A 66 14.62 -7.08 -16.95
N ARG A 67 14.73 -7.59 -15.72
CA ARG A 67 15.89 -8.42 -15.30
C ARG A 67 15.96 -9.73 -16.07
N TRP A 68 14.81 -10.37 -16.35
CA TRP A 68 14.77 -11.58 -17.15
C TRP A 68 15.12 -11.32 -18.61
N ALA A 69 14.73 -10.18 -19.18
CA ALA A 69 15.10 -9.81 -20.55
C ALA A 69 16.61 -9.59 -20.73
N GLU A 70 17.33 -9.29 -19.64
CA GLU A 70 18.79 -9.15 -19.60
C GLU A 70 19.51 -10.49 -19.35
N ASP A 71 18.79 -11.53 -18.91
CA ASP A 71 19.35 -12.85 -18.65
C ASP A 71 19.69 -13.57 -19.97
N ARG A 72 20.93 -14.07 -20.07
CA ARG A 72 21.39 -14.85 -21.23
C ARG A 72 20.57 -16.12 -21.44
N GLY A 73 20.00 -16.69 -20.39
CA GLY A 73 19.12 -17.85 -20.47
C GLY A 73 17.79 -17.58 -21.18
N ALA A 74 17.37 -16.32 -21.27
CA ALA A 74 16.06 -15.92 -21.77
C ALA A 74 16.11 -15.15 -23.11
N LEU A 75 17.24 -15.18 -23.84
CA LEU A 75 17.43 -14.43 -25.09
C LEU A 75 16.32 -14.67 -26.13
N GLN A 76 15.79 -15.89 -26.20
CA GLN A 76 14.71 -16.26 -27.12
C GLN A 76 13.37 -15.60 -26.78
N LEU A 77 13.18 -15.23 -25.50
CA LEU A 77 11.97 -14.58 -25.00
C LEU A 77 12.16 -13.08 -24.78
N ARG A 78 13.33 -12.53 -25.12
CA ARG A 78 13.71 -11.15 -24.79
C ARG A 78 12.67 -10.13 -25.25
N ASP A 79 12.19 -10.23 -26.48
CA ASP A 79 11.24 -9.27 -27.02
C ASP A 79 9.88 -9.35 -26.31
N ILE A 80 9.41 -10.57 -26.00
CA ILE A 80 8.18 -10.80 -25.22
C ILE A 80 8.34 -10.26 -23.79
N LEU A 81 9.49 -10.48 -23.15
CA LEU A 81 9.76 -9.97 -21.80
C LEU A 81 9.82 -8.45 -21.77
N LEU A 82 10.36 -7.81 -22.82
CA LEU A 82 10.36 -6.36 -22.95
C LEU A 82 8.95 -5.80 -23.22
N GLU A 83 8.11 -6.52 -23.94
CA GLU A 83 6.69 -6.18 -24.12
C GLU A 83 5.95 -6.25 -22.78
N MET A 84 6.05 -7.38 -22.06
CA MET A 84 5.48 -7.54 -20.72
C MET A 84 5.98 -6.46 -19.73
N HIS A 85 7.28 -6.14 -19.77
CA HIS A 85 7.84 -5.05 -18.96
C HIS A 85 7.14 -3.71 -19.23
N ARG A 86 6.89 -3.37 -20.51
CA ARG A 86 6.24 -2.10 -20.89
C ARG A 86 4.79 -2.06 -20.43
N GLU A 87 4.06 -3.16 -20.58
CA GLU A 87 2.66 -3.27 -20.14
C GLU A 87 2.55 -3.09 -18.62
N GLU A 88 3.36 -3.82 -17.85
CA GLU A 88 3.39 -3.70 -16.39
C GLU A 88 3.79 -2.30 -15.92
N LEU A 89 4.75 -1.66 -16.61
CA LEU A 89 5.13 -0.28 -16.30
C LEU A 89 3.99 0.71 -16.58
N ALA A 90 3.20 0.49 -17.63
CA ALA A 90 2.01 1.29 -17.92
C ALA A 90 0.94 1.11 -16.83
N MET A 91 0.67 -0.13 -16.41
CA MET A 91 -0.28 -0.45 -15.33
C MET A 91 0.17 0.11 -13.97
N ALA A 92 1.47 0.10 -13.68
CA ALA A 92 2.04 0.74 -12.51
C ALA A 92 1.79 2.26 -12.55
N ASN A 93 2.05 2.92 -13.68
CA ASN A 93 1.81 4.36 -13.83
C ASN A 93 0.33 4.71 -13.65
N GLU A 94 -0.59 3.93 -14.22
CA GLU A 94 -2.04 4.11 -14.02
C GLU A 94 -2.43 3.94 -12.54
N SER A 95 -1.99 2.86 -11.90
CA SER A 95 -2.25 2.59 -10.49
C SER A 95 -1.72 3.71 -9.58
N GLN A 96 -0.54 4.26 -9.89
CA GLN A 96 0.01 5.42 -9.19
C GLN A 96 -0.89 6.64 -9.34
N MET A 97 -1.35 6.95 -10.55
CA MET A 97 -2.24 8.08 -10.79
C MET A 97 -3.56 7.93 -10.01
N LEU A 98 -4.13 6.73 -10.00
CA LEU A 98 -5.34 6.41 -9.23
C LEU A 98 -5.11 6.58 -7.73
N PHE A 99 -3.99 6.07 -7.20
CA PHE A 99 -3.61 6.26 -5.80
C PHE A 99 -3.50 7.74 -5.44
N VAL A 100 -2.76 8.54 -6.21
CA VAL A 100 -2.56 9.97 -5.95
C VAL A 100 -3.90 10.73 -5.98
N ARG A 101 -4.79 10.41 -6.93
CA ARG A 101 -6.12 11.01 -7.02
C ARG A 101 -7.03 10.62 -5.85
N TRP A 102 -6.90 9.38 -5.38
CA TRP A 102 -7.64 8.85 -4.24
C TRP A 102 -7.12 9.42 -2.91
N TRP A 103 -5.80 9.57 -2.76
CA TRP A 103 -5.09 9.95 -1.53
C TRP A 103 -5.14 11.44 -1.19
N ARG A 104 -6.37 11.98 -1.11
CA ARG A 104 -6.63 13.40 -0.84
C ARG A 104 -6.34 13.76 0.64
N PRO A 105 -6.04 15.05 0.93
CA PRO A 105 -5.86 15.52 2.30
C PRO A 105 -7.01 15.19 3.26
N SER A 106 -8.26 15.16 2.78
CA SER A 106 -9.43 14.78 3.58
C SER A 106 -9.40 13.33 4.04
N ARG A 107 -8.97 12.40 3.17
CA ARG A 107 -8.81 10.98 3.52
C ARG A 107 -7.69 10.81 4.55
N ARG A 108 -6.55 11.48 4.36
CA ARG A 108 -5.44 11.47 5.34
C ARG A 108 -5.90 11.93 6.73
N ARG A 109 -6.63 13.04 6.78
CA ARG A 109 -7.19 13.56 8.04
C ARG A 109 -8.19 12.60 8.66
N THR A 110 -9.04 11.98 7.86
CA THR A 110 -10.02 10.99 8.33
C THR A 110 -9.34 9.75 8.88
N LEU A 111 -8.34 9.23 8.17
CA LEU A 111 -7.55 8.09 8.60
C LEU A 111 -6.86 8.37 9.94
N ARG A 112 -6.17 9.52 10.04
CA ARG A 112 -5.52 9.94 11.30
C ARG A 112 -6.51 10.02 12.45
N LYS A 113 -7.64 10.73 12.28
CA LYS A 113 -8.69 10.81 13.31
C LYS A 113 -9.20 9.44 13.76
N ARG A 114 -9.35 8.47 12.84
CA ARG A 114 -9.78 7.10 13.19
C ARG A 114 -8.76 6.40 14.08
N PHE A 115 -7.47 6.58 13.80
CA PHE A 115 -6.40 6.02 14.62
C PHE A 115 -6.25 6.72 15.97
N ASP A 116 -6.35 8.05 16.01
CA ASP A 116 -6.29 8.81 17.26
C ASP A 116 -7.40 8.34 18.21
N LEU A 117 -8.64 8.20 17.70
CA LEU A 117 -9.76 7.64 18.46
C LEU A 117 -9.53 6.20 18.92
N ALA A 118 -8.84 5.38 18.11
CA ALA A 118 -8.54 4.00 18.48
C ALA A 118 -7.54 3.90 19.64
N ILE A 119 -6.67 4.89 19.79
CA ILE A 119 -5.66 4.95 20.86
C ILE A 119 -6.25 5.59 22.12
N GLU A 120 -7.13 6.58 21.97
CA GLU A 120 -7.76 7.31 23.09
C GLU A 120 -8.88 6.54 23.80
N GLU A 121 -9.54 5.58 23.14
CA GLU A 121 -10.56 4.70 23.75
C GLU A 121 -10.10 3.23 23.89
N PRO A 122 -9.16 2.92 24.83
CA PRO A 122 -8.78 1.55 25.09
C PRO A 122 -9.94 0.72 25.64
N SER A 123 -10.08 -0.52 25.15
CA SER A 123 -11.12 -1.47 25.60
C SER A 123 -10.93 -2.01 27.02
N PHE A 124 -9.90 -1.56 27.74
CA PHE A 124 -9.54 -2.07 29.07
C PHE A 124 -10.54 -1.69 30.20
N SER A 125 -11.55 -0.89 29.92
CA SER A 125 -12.51 -0.36 30.91
C SER A 125 -13.72 -1.25 31.23
N ARG A 126 -13.69 -2.57 30.92
CA ARG A 126 -14.81 -3.51 31.24
C ARG A 126 -14.41 -4.76 32.03
N LEU A 127 -13.34 -4.72 32.82
CA LEU A 127 -12.95 -5.83 33.70
C LEU A 127 -12.73 -5.41 35.17
N ALA A 128 -13.41 -4.36 35.62
CA ALA A 128 -13.53 -4.03 37.04
C ALA A 128 -15.00 -4.19 37.49
#